data_AF-A0A8X6X0Q6-F1
#
_entry.id   AF-A0A8X6X0Q6-F1
#
_cell.length_a   1.000
_cell.length_b   1.000
_cell.length_c   1.000
_cell.angle_alpha   90.00
_cell.angle_beta   90.00
_cell.angle_gamma   90.00
#
_symmetry.space_group_name_H-M   'P 1'
#
loop_
_entity.id
_entity.type
_entity.pdbx_description
1 polymer ?
#
loop_
_entity_poly.entity_id
_entity_poly.type
_entity_poly.pdbx_seq_one_letter_code
_entity_poly.pdbx_strand_id
1 'polypeptide(L)'
;MGGRGRGRGRGIPFRRVGFGSEDVLPPLNQPPPIYPPLQFKPVPLLTGKKILYTLTLKQEIRTSFKESGYYVPPVSMKKDIERYTDKYQQIHAADQVVWDKKLFPKELFERPVKKKRKIMKPSKETAIVEKLEVLEAKEKESDVAEDEEEKEEDGENAEENEDELEEETDYGHSYFDNGESYLDEEEDNGDEGYEY
;
A
#
# COMPACT_ATOMS: atom_id res chain seq x y z
N MET A 1 10.13 13.46 -71.30
CA MET A 1 9.93 13.03 -69.89
C MET A 1 10.08 11.51 -69.88
N GLY A 2 10.99 10.82 -69.21
CA GLY A 2 11.79 11.08 -68.02
C GLY A 2 11.69 9.82 -67.14
N GLY A 3 12.82 9.20 -66.77
CA GLY A 3 12.87 8.13 -65.75
C GLY A 3 13.46 6.81 -66.26
N ARG A 4 14.78 6.62 -66.26
CA ARG A 4 15.65 6.18 -65.14
C ARG A 4 15.55 4.67 -64.80
N GLY A 5 16.67 3.98 -65.03
CA GLY A 5 17.26 3.05 -64.06
C GLY A 5 16.87 1.58 -64.14
N ARG A 6 17.65 0.77 -64.84
CA ARG A 6 17.78 -0.68 -64.56
C ARG A 6 19.26 -1.07 -64.51
N GLY A 7 19.94 -0.65 -63.46
CA GLY A 7 21.24 -1.22 -63.08
C GLY A 7 21.04 -2.64 -62.57
N ARG A 8 21.13 -3.63 -63.47
CA ARG A 8 21.24 -5.04 -63.09
C ARG A 8 22.61 -5.22 -62.45
N GLY A 9 22.63 -5.60 -61.17
CA GLY A 9 23.83 -5.67 -60.35
C GLY A 9 24.95 -6.48 -61.02
N ARG A 10 26.12 -5.86 -61.20
CA ARG A 10 27.38 -6.58 -61.37
C ARG A 10 27.75 -7.19 -60.02
N GLY A 11 27.28 -8.40 -59.76
CA GLY A 11 27.77 -9.22 -58.65
C GLY A 11 29.24 -9.61 -58.86
N ILE A 12 29.88 -10.05 -57.78
CA ILE A 12 31.24 -10.59 -57.75
C ILE A 12 31.35 -11.73 -58.79
N PRO A 13 32.46 -11.88 -59.54
CA PRO A 13 32.60 -12.97 -60.50
C PRO A 13 32.57 -14.34 -59.80
N PHE A 14 31.45 -15.04 -59.93
CA PHE A 14 31.17 -16.36 -59.33
C PHE A 14 32.28 -17.40 -59.57
N ARG A 15 32.92 -17.37 -60.75
CA ARG A 15 34.08 -18.24 -61.07
C ARG A 15 35.28 -18.06 -60.14
N ARG A 16 35.48 -16.87 -59.56
CA ARG A 16 36.59 -16.60 -58.63
C ARG A 16 36.30 -17.11 -57.21
N VAL A 17 35.02 -17.36 -56.91
CA VAL A 17 34.53 -17.92 -55.64
C VAL A 17 34.33 -19.44 -55.75
N GLY A 18 34.64 -20.03 -56.92
CA GLY A 18 34.55 -21.47 -57.16
C GLY A 18 33.20 -21.96 -57.67
N PHE A 19 32.26 -21.06 -57.97
CA PHE A 19 30.97 -21.42 -58.57
C PHE A 19 31.10 -21.51 -60.11
N GLY A 20 30.79 -22.69 -60.65
CA GLY A 20 30.66 -22.97 -62.08
C GLY A 20 29.35 -22.47 -62.67
N SER A 21 29.26 -22.46 -64.00
CA SER A 21 28.05 -22.03 -64.73
C SER A 21 26.85 -22.95 -64.51
N GLU A 22 27.10 -24.18 -64.04
CA GLU A 22 26.10 -25.24 -63.80
C GLU A 22 25.70 -25.35 -62.31
N ASP A 23 26.36 -24.60 -61.43
CA ASP A 23 26.10 -24.67 -59.99
C ASP A 23 24.81 -23.93 -59.64
N VAL A 24 23.84 -24.68 -59.11
CA VAL A 24 22.57 -24.14 -58.63
C VAL A 24 22.80 -23.44 -57.30
N LEU A 25 22.62 -22.12 -57.27
CA LEU A 25 22.60 -21.37 -56.02
C LEU A 25 21.45 -21.89 -55.14
N PRO A 26 21.68 -22.15 -53.85
CA PRO A 26 20.65 -22.69 -52.97
C PRO A 26 19.46 -21.72 -52.92
N PRO A 27 18.23 -22.17 -53.24
CA PRO A 27 17.06 -21.31 -53.20
C PRO A 27 16.69 -21.02 -51.75
N LEU A 28 17.01 -19.82 -51.27
CA LEU A 28 16.60 -19.35 -49.95
C LEU A 28 15.22 -18.67 -50.03
N ASN A 29 14.17 -19.46 -50.27
CA ASN A 29 12.81 -18.93 -50.45
C ASN A 29 12.12 -18.52 -49.15
N GLN A 30 12.59 -19.02 -48.01
CA GLN A 30 12.04 -18.73 -46.69
C GLN A 30 13.18 -18.56 -45.69
N PRO A 31 13.04 -17.63 -44.72
CA PRO A 31 14.00 -17.54 -43.64
C PRO A 31 14.00 -18.87 -42.85
N PRO A 32 15.15 -19.28 -42.30
CA PRO A 32 15.21 -20.47 -41.46
C PRO A 32 14.25 -20.32 -40.25
N PRO A 33 13.73 -21.45 -39.73
CA PRO A 33 12.85 -21.41 -38.58
C PRO A 33 13.57 -20.84 -37.35
N ILE A 34 12.81 -20.17 -36.46
CA ILE A 34 13.33 -19.58 -35.21
C ILE A 34 13.99 -20.65 -34.32
N TYR A 35 13.45 -21.87 -34.36
CA TYR A 35 13.96 -23.02 -33.62
C TYR A 35 14.33 -24.15 -34.58
N PRO A 36 15.58 -24.22 -35.06
CA PRO A 36 16.02 -25.36 -35.86
C PRO A 36 16.03 -26.64 -35.01
N PRO A 37 15.68 -27.81 -35.58
CA PRO A 37 15.67 -29.06 -34.84
C PRO A 37 17.09 -29.44 -34.42
N LEU A 38 17.26 -29.70 -33.12
CA LEU A 38 18.53 -30.16 -32.56
C LEU A 38 18.71 -31.66 -32.77
N GLN A 39 19.94 -32.09 -33.07
CA GLN A 39 20.28 -33.50 -33.21
C GLN A 39 20.29 -34.25 -31.87
N PHE A 40 20.61 -33.54 -30.78
CA PHE A 40 20.77 -34.11 -29.44
C PHE A 40 19.84 -33.44 -28.44
N LYS A 41 19.34 -34.24 -27.49
CA LYS A 41 18.54 -33.78 -26.37
C LYS A 41 19.44 -33.44 -25.17
N PRO A 42 19.05 -32.50 -24.30
CA PRO A 42 19.81 -32.19 -23.09
C PRO A 42 19.84 -33.40 -22.14
N VAL A 43 20.88 -33.43 -21.29
CA VAL A 43 21.08 -34.47 -20.28
C VAL A 43 19.94 -34.44 -19.25
N PRO A 44 19.37 -35.60 -18.86
CA PRO A 44 18.31 -35.64 -17.85
C PRO A 44 18.82 -35.14 -16.49
N LEU A 45 17.89 -34.58 -15.69
CA LEU A 45 18.23 -34.05 -14.37
C LEU A 45 18.64 -35.19 -13.43
N LEU A 46 19.66 -34.92 -12.62
CA LEU A 46 20.13 -35.83 -11.59
C LEU A 46 19.07 -35.95 -10.48
N THR A 47 18.67 -37.17 -10.18
CA THR A 47 17.70 -37.49 -9.13
C THR A 47 18.43 -38.08 -7.91
N GLY A 48 18.32 -37.42 -6.76
CA GLY A 48 18.96 -37.89 -5.53
C GLY A 48 18.57 -37.07 -4.31
N LYS A 49 18.55 -37.69 -3.13
CA LYS A 49 18.14 -37.05 -1.86
C LYS A 49 18.92 -35.77 -1.56
N LYS A 50 20.24 -35.79 -1.78
CA LYS A 50 21.12 -34.62 -1.58
C LYS A 50 20.71 -33.45 -2.48
N ILE A 51 20.38 -33.74 -3.75
CA ILE A 51 20.03 -32.72 -4.75
C ILE A 51 18.66 -32.11 -4.41
N LEU A 52 17.71 -32.94 -4.01
CA LEU A 52 16.40 -32.46 -3.55
C LEU A 52 16.53 -31.58 -2.31
N TYR A 53 17.38 -31.95 -1.35
CA TYR A 53 17.67 -31.11 -0.18
C TYR A 53 18.31 -29.76 -0.57
N THR A 54 19.26 -29.76 -1.49
CA THR A 54 19.83 -28.49 -1.99
C THR A 54 18.79 -27.64 -2.73
N LEU A 55 17.85 -28.28 -3.43
CA LEU A 55 16.75 -27.59 -4.11
C LEU A 55 15.81 -26.93 -3.09
N THR A 56 15.39 -27.64 -2.04
CA THR A 56 14.52 -27.07 -1.00
C THR A 56 15.23 -25.93 -0.28
N LEU A 57 16.49 -26.12 0.10
CA LEU A 57 17.32 -25.08 0.72
C LEU A 57 17.44 -23.84 -0.18
N LYS A 58 17.65 -24.03 -1.49
CA LYS A 58 17.67 -22.92 -2.46
C LYS A 58 16.34 -22.15 -2.49
N GLN A 59 15.21 -22.84 -2.36
CA GLN A 59 13.90 -22.19 -2.30
C GLN A 59 13.73 -21.39 -1.02
N GLU A 60 14.10 -21.96 0.13
CA GLU A 60 14.06 -21.30 1.44
C GLU A 60 14.96 -20.06 1.50
N ILE A 61 16.17 -20.13 0.94
CA ILE A 61 17.06 -18.97 0.84
C ILE A 61 16.42 -17.86 -0.01
N ARG A 62 15.71 -18.23 -1.08
CA ARG A 62 15.06 -17.24 -1.93
C ARG A 62 13.91 -16.55 -1.21
N THR A 63 13.14 -17.26 -0.39
CA THR A 63 12.07 -16.66 0.41
C THR A 63 12.65 -15.81 1.53
N SER A 64 13.65 -16.31 2.25
CA SER A 64 14.30 -15.57 3.33
C SER A 64 14.95 -14.27 2.85
N PHE A 65 15.59 -14.25 1.67
CA PHE A 65 16.12 -13.01 1.12
C PHE A 65 15.02 -12.01 0.78
N LYS A 66 13.88 -12.44 0.23
CA LYS A 66 12.77 -11.54 -0.10
C LYS A 66 12.09 -10.96 1.15
N GLU A 67 12.03 -11.73 2.22
CA GLU A 67 11.49 -11.31 3.51
C GLU A 67 12.48 -10.47 4.32
N SER A 68 13.78 -10.61 4.03
CA SER A 68 14.81 -9.82 4.71
C SER A 68 14.64 -8.33 4.44
N GLY A 69 14.91 -7.50 5.44
CA GLY A 69 14.90 -6.04 5.29
C GLY A 69 16.00 -5.50 4.36
N TYR A 70 16.91 -6.35 3.88
CA TYR A 70 17.92 -5.98 2.89
C TYR A 70 17.39 -6.05 1.45
N TYR A 71 16.20 -6.64 1.24
CA TYR A 71 15.55 -6.64 -0.07
C TYR A 71 14.89 -5.30 -0.33
N VAL A 72 15.51 -4.49 -1.19
CA VAL A 72 14.97 -3.21 -1.64
C VAL A 72 14.08 -3.45 -2.86
N PRO A 73 12.75 -3.36 -2.75
CA PRO A 73 11.88 -3.48 -3.91
C PRO A 73 12.10 -2.27 -4.84
N PRO A 74 11.87 -2.42 -6.15
CA PRO A 74 11.86 -1.27 -7.05
C PRO A 74 10.83 -0.24 -6.56
N VAL A 75 11.14 1.05 -6.72
CA VAL A 75 10.29 2.16 -6.28
C VAL A 75 8.89 1.98 -6.89
N SER A 76 7.91 1.65 -6.06
CA SER A 76 6.51 1.62 -6.50
C SER A 76 6.06 3.05 -6.77
N MET A 77 5.46 3.27 -7.93
CA MET A 77 4.88 4.58 -8.25
C MET A 77 3.84 4.91 -7.17
N LYS A 78 3.81 6.19 -6.75
CA LYS A 78 2.87 6.67 -5.74
C LYS A 78 1.44 6.34 -6.19
N LYS A 79 0.63 5.80 -5.28
CA LYS A 79 -0.79 5.53 -5.53
C LYS A 79 -1.50 6.86 -5.84
N ASP A 80 -2.43 6.85 -6.79
CA ASP A 80 -3.10 8.05 -7.31
C ASP A 80 -3.86 8.83 -6.22
N ILE A 81 -4.33 8.15 -5.17
CA ILE A 81 -5.16 8.71 -4.11
C ILE A 81 -4.66 8.19 -2.76
N GLU A 82 -4.53 9.07 -1.79
CA GLU A 82 -4.26 8.71 -0.39
C GLU A 82 -5.49 8.02 0.21
N ARG A 83 -5.35 6.77 0.65
CA ARG A 83 -6.46 6.02 1.26
C ARG A 83 -6.21 5.85 2.75
N TYR A 84 -7.26 6.00 3.56
CA TYR A 84 -7.18 5.76 5.00
C TYR A 84 -6.69 4.35 5.33
N THR A 85 -6.99 3.37 4.46
CA THR A 85 -6.51 1.99 4.55
C THR A 85 -4.98 1.85 4.53
N ASP A 86 -4.26 2.82 3.97
CA ASP A 86 -2.80 2.78 3.91
C ASP A 86 -2.17 2.93 5.31
N LYS A 87 -2.89 3.50 6.29
CA LYS A 87 -2.41 3.62 7.69
C LYS A 87 -2.16 2.28 8.38
N TYR A 88 -2.85 1.22 7.92
CA TYR A 88 -2.75 -0.12 8.49
C TYR A 88 -1.94 -1.08 7.62
N GLN A 89 -1.28 -0.59 6.57
CA GLN A 89 -0.37 -1.42 5.80
C GLN A 89 0.84 -1.77 6.65
N GLN A 90 1.23 -3.04 6.61
CA GLN A 90 2.37 -3.56 7.36
C GLN A 90 3.63 -2.75 7.02
N ILE A 91 4.35 -2.34 8.05
CA ILE A 91 5.64 -1.65 7.94
C ILE A 91 6.57 -2.53 7.10
N HIS A 92 7.21 -1.96 6.08
CA HIS A 92 8.12 -2.71 5.23
C HIS A 92 9.29 -3.26 6.07
N ALA A 93 9.69 -4.51 5.82
CA ALA A 93 10.82 -5.14 6.53
C ALA A 93 12.12 -4.32 6.45
N ALA A 94 12.29 -3.51 5.40
CA ALA A 94 13.40 -2.59 5.24
C ALA A 94 13.48 -1.50 6.32
N ASP A 95 12.36 -1.08 6.89
CA ASP A 95 12.31 -0.07 7.95
C ASP A 95 12.77 -0.60 9.31
N GLN A 96 12.85 -1.93 9.47
CA GLN A 96 13.31 -2.59 10.70
C GLN A 96 14.84 -2.73 10.75
N VAL A 97 15.54 -2.51 9.64
CA VAL A 97 16.99 -2.65 9.57
C VAL A 97 17.67 -1.45 10.24
N VAL A 98 18.48 -1.71 11.26
CA VAL A 98 19.30 -0.69 11.92
C VAL A 98 20.57 -0.48 11.09
N TRP A 99 20.73 0.72 10.53
CA TRP A 99 21.88 1.09 9.72
C TRP A 99 22.95 1.81 10.55
N ASP A 100 24.22 1.45 10.35
CA ASP A 100 25.36 2.17 10.92
C ASP A 100 25.54 3.52 10.22
N LYS A 101 24.97 4.57 10.82
CA LYS A 101 24.94 5.93 10.25
C LYS A 101 26.32 6.54 9.96
N LYS A 102 27.40 5.98 10.53
CA LYS A 102 28.77 6.44 10.31
C LYS A 102 29.29 6.10 8.91
N LEU A 103 28.75 5.05 8.28
CA LEU A 103 29.18 4.57 6.97
C LEU A 103 28.54 5.33 5.80
N PHE A 104 27.54 6.16 6.08
CA PHE A 104 26.76 6.86 5.08
C PHE A 104 26.93 8.37 5.19
N PRO A 105 26.77 9.11 4.08
CA PRO A 105 26.74 10.57 4.11
C PRO A 105 25.58 11.07 4.99
N LYS A 106 25.84 12.16 5.74
CA LYS A 106 24.89 12.73 6.72
C LYS A 106 23.55 13.13 6.09
N GLU A 107 23.60 13.56 4.83
CA GLU A 107 22.44 14.01 4.04
C GLU A 107 21.35 12.94 3.87
N LEU A 108 21.70 11.64 3.96
CA LEU A 108 20.71 10.56 3.84
C LEU A 108 19.81 10.43 5.08
N PHE A 109 20.26 10.90 6.24
CA PHE A 109 19.52 10.77 7.51
C PHE A 109 18.97 12.09 8.06
N GLU A 110 19.35 13.22 7.46
CA GLU A 110 18.84 14.53 7.84
C GLU A 110 17.41 14.70 7.30
N ARG A 111 16.41 14.45 8.15
CA ARG A 111 15.02 14.80 7.85
C ARG A 111 14.88 16.33 7.87
N PRO A 112 14.19 16.96 6.90
CA PRO A 112 13.96 18.39 6.97
C PRO A 112 13.16 18.70 8.23
N VAL A 113 13.76 19.45 9.16
CA VAL A 113 13.09 19.89 10.37
C VAL A 113 11.91 20.75 9.93
N LYS A 114 10.68 20.24 10.12
CA LYS A 114 9.47 21.04 9.92
C LYS A 114 9.57 22.21 10.89
N LYS A 115 9.97 23.39 10.41
CA LYS A 115 9.92 24.62 11.19
C LYS A 115 8.48 24.77 11.64
N LYS A 116 8.20 24.56 12.92
CA LYS A 116 6.89 24.89 13.50
C LYS A 116 6.70 26.38 13.20
N ARG A 117 5.74 26.71 12.33
CA ARG A 117 5.33 28.10 12.14
C ARG A 117 4.89 28.55 13.52
N LYS A 118 5.64 29.45 14.16
CA LYS A 118 5.15 30.13 15.36
C LYS A 118 3.88 30.83 14.91
N ILE A 119 2.72 30.31 15.34
CA ILE A 119 1.49 31.07 15.29
C ILE A 119 1.80 32.30 16.14
N MET A 120 1.96 33.45 15.49
CA MET A 120 2.06 34.72 16.19
C MET A 120 0.72 34.87 16.89
N LYS A 121 0.70 34.64 18.20
CA LYS A 121 -0.43 35.06 19.02
C LYS A 121 -0.60 36.56 18.75
N PRO A 122 -1.81 37.06 18.45
CA PRO A 122 -2.03 38.49 18.30
C PRO A 122 -1.48 39.19 19.55
N SER A 123 -0.81 40.33 19.34
CA SER A 123 -0.26 41.11 20.45
C SER A 123 -1.36 41.37 21.47
N LYS A 124 -1.02 41.25 22.76
CA LYS A 124 -1.98 41.48 23.86
C LYS A 124 -2.69 42.84 23.73
N GLU A 125 -2.05 43.80 23.06
CA GLU A 125 -2.59 45.13 22.76
C GLU A 125 -3.91 45.08 21.98
N THR A 126 -4.06 44.26 20.93
CA THR A 126 -5.32 44.21 20.16
C THR A 126 -6.45 43.56 20.97
N ALA A 127 -6.13 42.53 21.76
CA ALA A 127 -7.08 41.88 22.64
C ALA A 127 -7.48 42.74 23.85
N ILE A 128 -6.66 43.72 24.25
CA ILE A 128 -6.99 44.70 25.28
C ILE A 128 -7.91 45.77 24.71
N VAL A 129 -7.64 46.27 23.51
CA VAL A 129 -8.50 47.28 22.85
C VAL A 129 -9.92 46.75 22.64
N GLU A 130 -10.07 45.53 22.10
CA GLU A 130 -11.39 44.91 21.92
C GLU A 130 -12.13 44.70 23.27
N LYS A 131 -11.40 44.33 24.33
CA LYS A 131 -11.99 44.19 25.67
C LYS A 131 -12.38 45.54 26.28
N LEU A 132 -11.61 46.58 26.04
CA LEU A 132 -11.92 47.93 26.53
C LEU A 132 -13.14 48.51 25.79
N GLU A 133 -13.29 48.29 24.49
CA GLU A 133 -14.48 48.71 23.75
C GLU A 133 -15.76 48.01 24.25
N VAL A 134 -15.67 46.71 24.57
CA VAL A 134 -16.78 45.95 25.16
C VAL A 134 -17.12 46.42 26.57
N LEU A 135 -16.11 46.73 27.39
CA LEU A 135 -16.33 47.27 28.74
C LEU A 135 -16.89 48.69 28.71
N GLU A 136 -16.45 49.54 27.79
CA GLU A 136 -16.97 50.90 27.62
C GLU A 136 -18.44 50.90 27.16
N ALA A 137 -18.81 49.94 26.30
CA ALA A 137 -20.21 49.72 25.93
C ALA A 137 -21.05 49.25 27.13
N LYS A 138 -20.48 48.39 27.99
CA LYS A 138 -21.15 47.86 29.18
C LYS A 138 -21.29 48.90 30.30
N GLU A 139 -20.30 49.78 30.46
CA GLU A 139 -20.34 50.91 31.40
C GLU A 139 -21.39 51.95 30.98
N LYS A 140 -21.51 52.23 29.69
CA LYS A 140 -22.57 53.10 29.16
C LYS A 140 -23.98 52.54 29.35
N GLU A 141 -24.13 51.23 29.47
CA GLU A 141 -25.40 50.57 29.81
C GLU A 141 -25.60 50.43 31.34
N SER A 142 -24.55 50.44 32.15
CA SER A 142 -24.62 50.17 33.59
C SER A 142 -24.74 51.41 34.49
N ASP A 143 -24.68 52.64 33.96
CA ASP A 143 -24.87 53.89 34.73
C ASP A 143 -26.34 54.12 35.21
N VAL A 144 -27.20 53.09 35.22
CA VAL A 144 -28.59 53.17 35.71
C VAL A 144 -28.91 52.20 36.86
N ALA A 145 -27.96 51.39 37.34
CA ALA A 145 -28.23 50.55 38.50
C ALA A 145 -26.96 50.25 39.31
N GLU A 146 -26.61 51.17 40.20
CA GLU A 146 -26.01 50.79 41.47
C GLU A 146 -27.05 49.96 42.24
N ASP A 147 -26.78 48.69 42.51
CA ASP A 147 -26.68 48.17 43.88
C ASP A 147 -26.56 46.63 43.93
N GLU A 148 -25.79 46.20 44.93
CA GLU A 148 -25.82 44.90 45.62
C GLU A 148 -25.09 43.67 45.04
N GLU A 149 -23.96 43.40 45.71
CA GLU A 149 -23.63 42.18 46.44
C GLU A 149 -22.93 40.97 45.77
N GLU A 150 -21.94 40.53 46.55
CA GLU A 150 -21.04 39.39 46.46
C GLU A 150 -21.76 38.03 46.37
N LYS A 151 -21.14 37.03 45.71
CA LYS A 151 -20.82 35.72 46.32
C LYS A 151 -19.97 34.79 45.44
N GLU A 152 -19.12 34.04 46.14
CA GLU A 152 -18.15 33.03 45.71
C GLU A 152 -18.79 31.64 45.43
N GLU A 153 -17.91 30.70 45.03
CA GLU A 153 -18.00 29.22 45.08
C GLU A 153 -18.90 28.53 44.04
N ASP A 154 -18.60 27.34 43.53
CA ASP A 154 -17.44 26.45 43.41
C ASP A 154 -17.88 25.42 42.36
N GLY A 155 -16.98 24.96 41.51
CA GLY A 155 -17.33 24.13 40.36
C GLY A 155 -16.83 22.71 40.52
N GLU A 156 -17.68 21.78 40.94
CA GLU A 156 -17.46 20.34 40.82
C GLU A 156 -18.78 19.55 40.70
N ASN A 157 -18.71 18.49 39.90
CA ASN A 157 -19.63 17.36 39.72
C ASN A 157 -20.59 17.37 38.50
N ALA A 158 -20.13 16.72 37.43
CA ALA A 158 -20.91 16.36 36.25
C ALA A 158 -20.45 14.99 35.70
N GLU A 159 -20.53 13.93 36.51
CA GLU A 159 -20.07 12.60 36.08
C GLU A 159 -20.92 11.40 36.56
N GLU A 160 -22.21 11.58 36.83
CA GLU A 160 -23.13 10.44 37.05
C GLU A 160 -24.44 10.68 36.28
N ASN A 161 -24.67 9.94 35.18
CA ASN A 161 -25.98 9.62 34.54
C ASN A 161 -25.85 9.24 33.04
N GLU A 162 -24.85 8.46 32.63
CA GLU A 162 -24.83 7.90 31.26
C GLU A 162 -25.24 6.41 31.25
N ASP A 163 -24.96 5.67 32.32
CA ASP A 163 -25.20 4.22 32.39
C ASP A 163 -26.70 3.84 32.54
N GLU A 164 -27.51 4.63 33.25
CA GLU A 164 -28.95 4.31 33.45
C GLU A 164 -29.78 4.49 32.17
N LEU A 165 -29.30 5.31 31.22
CA LEU A 165 -30.03 5.63 30.00
C LEU A 165 -29.92 4.52 28.95
N GLU A 166 -28.90 3.66 29.05
CA GLU A 166 -28.69 2.54 28.13
C GLU A 166 -29.59 1.33 28.46
N GLU A 167 -29.90 1.09 29.73
CA GLU A 167 -30.70 -0.05 30.20
C GLU A 167 -32.20 0.08 29.87
N GLU A 168 -32.73 1.29 29.71
CA GLU A 168 -34.15 1.53 29.37
C GLU A 168 -34.44 1.46 27.85
N THR A 169 -33.43 1.19 27.03
CA THR A 169 -33.62 1.09 25.58
C THR A 169 -34.10 -0.30 25.17
N ASP A 170 -35.15 -0.36 24.35
CA ASP A 170 -35.66 -1.61 23.74
C ASP A 170 -34.58 -2.42 22.98
N TYR A 171 -33.43 -1.78 22.70
CA TYR A 171 -32.25 -2.38 22.09
C TYR A 171 -31.48 -3.29 23.06
N GLY A 172 -31.35 -2.93 24.34
CA GLY A 172 -30.68 -3.76 25.34
C GLY A 172 -31.45 -5.05 25.66
N HIS A 173 -32.79 -4.98 25.66
CA HIS A 173 -33.65 -6.12 25.95
C HIS A 173 -33.76 -7.15 24.83
N SER A 174 -33.47 -6.78 23.58
CA SER A 174 -33.67 -7.64 22.40
C SER A 174 -32.38 -8.15 21.75
N TYR A 175 -31.21 -7.67 22.18
CA TYR A 175 -29.92 -7.99 21.54
C TYR A 175 -29.40 -9.43 21.80
N PHE A 176 -29.87 -10.09 22.86
CA PHE A 176 -29.49 -11.49 23.19
C PHE A 176 -30.64 -12.49 23.10
N ASP A 177 -31.84 -12.07 22.69
CA ASP A 177 -32.95 -13.00 22.48
C ASP A 177 -32.86 -13.57 21.06
N ASN A 178 -32.19 -14.72 20.93
CA ASN A 178 -31.88 -15.38 19.66
C ASN A 178 -33.11 -15.99 18.95
N GLY A 179 -34.33 -15.55 19.29
CA GLY A 179 -35.56 -16.01 18.63
C GLY A 179 -35.84 -17.51 18.77
N GLU A 180 -35.25 -18.18 19.76
CA GLU A 180 -35.42 -19.63 19.96
C GLU A 180 -36.83 -20.02 20.43
N SER A 181 -37.68 -19.05 20.80
CA SER A 181 -39.10 -19.28 21.14
C SER A 181 -39.99 -19.65 19.94
N TYR A 182 -39.49 -19.58 18.70
CA TYR A 182 -40.26 -19.94 17.49
C TYR A 182 -40.16 -21.43 17.10
N LEU A 183 -39.33 -22.23 17.76
CA LEU A 183 -39.00 -23.59 17.32
C LEU A 183 -39.37 -24.71 18.32
N ASP A 184 -40.01 -24.38 19.45
CA ASP A 184 -40.33 -25.34 20.52
C ASP A 184 -41.79 -25.82 20.53
N GLU A 185 -42.57 -25.58 19.47
CA GLU A 185 -43.85 -26.26 19.27
C GLU A 185 -43.86 -26.91 17.88
N GLU A 186 -43.97 -28.24 17.86
CA GLU A 186 -44.16 -29.18 16.73
C GLU A 186 -42.96 -30.10 16.40
N GLU A 187 -42.58 -30.89 17.42
CA GLU A 187 -42.57 -32.36 17.42
C GLU A 187 -42.46 -33.14 16.07
N ASP A 188 -41.38 -33.91 15.98
CA ASP A 188 -41.42 -35.39 15.79
C ASP A 188 -41.96 -35.96 14.46
N ASN A 189 -41.04 -36.32 13.55
CA ASN A 189 -41.01 -37.69 13.03
C ASN A 189 -39.73 -38.05 12.24
N GLY A 190 -38.96 -38.98 12.81
CA GLY A 190 -38.61 -40.23 12.14
C GLY A 190 -37.54 -40.20 11.04
N ASP A 191 -36.29 -40.33 11.48
CA ASP A 191 -35.18 -40.95 10.76
C ASP A 191 -35.55 -42.37 10.26
N GLU A 192 -35.56 -42.60 8.95
CA GLU A 192 -35.48 -43.94 8.35
C GLU A 192 -34.46 -43.93 7.20
N GLY A 193 -33.28 -44.44 7.50
CA GLY A 193 -32.07 -44.34 6.68
C GLY A 193 -32.01 -45.24 5.45
N TYR A 194 -30.97 -45.02 4.65
CA TYR A 194 -30.46 -45.99 3.67
C TYR A 194 -28.93 -45.87 3.56
N GLU A 195 -28.25 -46.97 3.88
CA GLU A 195 -26.91 -47.30 3.38
C GLU A 195 -27.03 -48.06 2.04
N TYR A 196 -26.07 -47.76 1.15
CA TYR A 196 -25.77 -48.30 -0.20
C TYR A 196 -26.66 -47.92 -1.38
#